data_AF-A0A5C8WNW5-F1
#
_entry.id   AF-A0A5C8WNW5-F1
#
_cell.length_a   1.000
_cell.length_b   1.000
_cell.length_c   1.000
_cell.angle_alpha   90.00
_cell.angle_beta   90.00
_cell.angle_gamma   90.00
#
_symmetry.space_group_name_H-M   'P 1'
#
loop_
_entity.id
_entity.type
_entity.pdbx_description
1 polymer ?
#
loop_
_entity_poly.entity_id
_entity_poly.type
_entity_poly.pdbx_seq_one_letter_code
_entity_poly.pdbx_strand_id
1 'polypeptide(L)' 'MTLTNDITFERIRERAFELWDRNHRPEGLDIRFWLLAERELRAEAADGKGQARDADARRNGSAS' A
#
# COMPACT_ATOMS: atom_id res chain seq x y z
N MET A 1 15.29 -10.47 -10.62
CA MET A 1 14.73 -10.58 -9.25
C MET A 1 13.72 -9.46 -9.05
N THR A 2 12.49 -9.63 -9.52
CA THR A 2 11.43 -8.63 -9.38
C THR A 2 10.60 -9.01 -8.16
N LEU A 3 10.92 -8.41 -7.01
CA LEU A 3 10.22 -8.71 -5.76
C LEU A 3 8.77 -8.26 -5.86
N THR A 4 7.93 -9.28 -5.86
CA THR A 4 6.50 -9.23 -5.59
C THR A 4 6.31 -8.64 -4.19
N ASN A 5 5.53 -7.56 -4.08
CA ASN A 5 4.81 -7.21 -2.85
C ASN A 5 5.59 -6.64 -1.65
N ASP A 6 6.83 -6.19 -1.82
CA ASP A 6 7.55 -5.46 -0.76
C ASP A 6 7.33 -3.96 -0.90
N ILE A 7 6.66 -3.36 0.08
CA ILE A 7 6.48 -1.92 0.16
C ILE A 7 7.85 -1.30 0.42
N THR A 8 8.33 -0.52 -0.54
CA THR A 8 9.66 0.07 -0.43
C THR A 8 9.66 1.26 0.54
N PHE A 9 10.81 1.51 1.17
CA PHE A 9 11.03 2.70 2.00
C PHE A 9 10.69 4.00 1.25
N GLU A 10 11.01 4.06 -0.03
CA GLU A 10 10.74 5.21 -0.90
C GLU A 10 9.24 5.49 -1.01
N ARG A 11 8.42 4.45 -1.19
CA ARG A 11 6.95 4.55 -1.22
C ARG A 11 6.38 4.97 0.12
N ILE A 12 6.90 4.45 1.24
CA ILE A 12 6.47 4.86 2.58
C ILE A 12 6.79 6.33 2.80
N ARG A 13 8.00 6.79 2.42
CA ARG A 13 8.40 8.19 2.53
C ARG A 13 7.49 9.12 1.74
N GLU A 14 7.23 8.80 0.47
CA GLU A 14 6.35 9.59 -0.39
C GLU A 14 4.95 9.71 0.23
N ARG A 15 4.37 8.57 0.65
CA ARG A 15 3.03 8.53 1.26
C ARG A 15 2.97 9.26 2.60
N ALA A 16 4.01 9.13 3.43
CA ALA A 16 4.12 9.83 4.70
C ALA A 16 4.21 11.36 4.50
N PHE A 17 4.99 11.79 3.50
CA PHE A 17 5.11 13.20 3.14
C PHE A 17 3.79 13.78 2.66
N GLU A 18 3.05 13.07 1.80
CA GLU A 18 1.71 13.50 1.37
C GLU A 18 0.76 13.67 2.56
N LEU A 19 0.75 12.71 3.50
CA LEU A 19 -0.10 12.78 4.69
C LEU A 19 0.31 13.96 5.58
N TRP A 20 1.59 14.15 5.83
CA TRP A 20 2.11 15.25 6.64
C TRP A 20 1.81 16.62 6.02
N ASP A 21 2.01 16.76 4.70
CA ASP A 21 1.73 17.99 3.95
C ASP A 21 0.25 18.35 3.97
N ARG A 22 -0.64 17.38 3.70
CA ARG A 22 -2.11 17.55 3.77
C ARG A 22 -2.60 17.95 5.16
N ASN A 23 -1.85 17.61 6.21
CA ASN A 23 -2.19 17.96 7.60
C ASN A 23 -1.54 19.28 8.07
N HIS A 24 -1.02 20.11 7.14
CA HIS A 24 -0.34 21.38 7.41
C HIS A 24 0.99 21.25 8.16
N ARG A 25 1.70 20.14 7.94
CA ARG A 25 3.08 19.93 8.41
C ARG A 25 3.25 20.17 9.92
N PRO A 26 2.46 19.48 10.77
CA PRO A 26 2.58 19.64 12.22
C PRO A 26 3.94 19.10 12.68
N GLU A 27 4.58 19.84 13.59
CA GLU A 27 5.87 19.47 14.15
C GLU A 27 5.75 18.29 15.12
N GLY A 28 6.73 17.38 15.10
CA GLY A 28 6.82 16.27 16.04
C GLY A 28 5.85 15.11 15.78
N LEU A 29 5.08 15.14 14.69
CA LEU A 29 4.16 14.06 14.30
C LEU A 29 4.68 13.23 13.12
N ASP A 30 5.92 13.46 12.68
CA ASP A 30 6.52 12.83 11.49
C ASP A 30 6.46 11.29 11.56
N ILE A 31 6.82 10.73 12.71
CA ILE A 31 6.78 9.28 12.96
C ILE A 31 5.35 8.73 12.86
N ARG A 32 4.34 9.49 13.29
CA ARG A 32 2.94 9.04 13.20
C ARG A 32 2.49 8.95 11.75
N PHE A 33 2.87 9.91 10.91
CA PHE A 33 2.57 9.88 9.48
C PHE A 33 3.35 8.79 8.75
N TRP A 34 4.59 8.52 9.17
CA TRP A 34 5.35 7.37 8.68
C TRP A 34 4.65 6.04 8.93
N LEU A 35 4.26 5.77 10.18
CA LEU A 35 3.56 4.54 10.56
C LEU A 35 2.18 4.41 9.91
N LEU A 36 1.48 5.55 9.75
CA LEU A 36 0.21 5.59 9.04
C LEU A 36 0.40 5.22 7.56
N ALA A 37 1.38 5.82 6.88
CA ALA A 37 1.70 5.53 5.48
C ALA A 37 2.04 4.05 5.27
N GLU A 38 2.86 3.47 6.13
CA GLU A 38 3.20 2.06 6.05
C GLU A 38 1.96 1.17 6.18
N ARG A 39 1.05 1.50 7.10
CA ARG A 39 -0.19 0.74 7.30
C ARG A 39 -1.11 0.82 6.09
N GLU A 40 -1.31 2.01 5.54
CA GLU A 40 -2.13 2.21 4.33
C GLU A 40 -1.57 1.38 3.16
N LEU A 41 -0.27 1.48 2.90
CA LEU A 41 0.38 0.74 1.83
C LEU A 41 0.29 -0.78 2.02
N ARG A 42 0.38 -1.28 3.27
CA ARG A 42 0.17 -2.71 3.59
C ARG A 42 -1.25 -3.16 3.32
N ALA A 43 -2.23 -2.32 3.64
CA ALA A 43 -3.63 -2.61 3.35
C ALA A 43 -3.88 -2.65 1.84
N GLU A 44 -3.36 -1.68 1.08
CA GLU A 44 -3.46 -1.62 -0.39
C GLU A 44 -2.83 -2.86 -1.06
N ALA A 45 -1.66 -3.28 -0.59
CA ALA A 45 -0.99 -4.49 -1.08
C ALA A 45 -1.76 -5.78 -0.76
N ALA A 46 -2.41 -5.85 0.41
CA ALA A 46 -3.23 -6.99 0.81
C ALA A 46 -4.52 -7.07 -0.01
N ASP A 47 -5.18 -5.94 -0.26
CA ASP A 47 -6.42 -5.87 -1.04
C ASP A 47 -6.19 -6.21 -2.52
N GLY A 48 -5.10 -5.68 -3.11
CA GLY A 48 -4.69 -6.02 -4.48
C GLY A 48 -4.43 -7.51 -4.69
N LYS A 49 -3.94 -8.23 -3.66
CA LYS A 49 -3.79 -9.70 -3.71
C LYS A 49 -5.12 -10.44 -3.65
N GLY A 50 -6.12 -9.92 -2.95
CA GLY A 50 -7.48 -10.48 -2.92
C GLY A 50 -8.14 -10.43 -4.29
N GLN A 51 -8.06 -9.26 -4.95
CA GLN A 51 -8.64 -9.04 -6.27
C GLN A 51 -7.93 -9.85 -7.37
N ALA A 52 -6.60 -10.01 -7.30
CA ALA A 52 -5.85 -10.84 -8.25
C ALA A 52 -6.24 -12.33 -8.15
N ARG A 53 -6.52 -12.84 -6.95
CA ARG A 53 -6.97 -14.22 -6.72
C ARG A 53 -8.39 -14.45 -7.23
N ASP A 54 -9.31 -13.53 -6.99
CA ASP A 54 -10.67 -13.59 -7.54
C ASP A 54 -10.65 -13.54 -9.08
N ALA A 55 -9.78 -12.70 -9.64
CA ALA A 55 -9.63 -12.54 -11.07
C ALA A 55 -9.08 -13.78 -11.80
N ASP A 56 -8.22 -14.57 -11.13
CA ASP A 56 -7.72 -15.85 -11.60
C ASP A 56 -8.81 -16.93 -11.54
N ALA A 57 -9.55 -17.01 -10.42
CA ALA A 57 -10.63 -17.98 -10.24
C ALA A 57 -11.73 -17.86 -11.29
N ARG A 58 -12.19 -16.63 -11.60
CA ARG A 58 -13.19 -16.38 -12.65
C ARG A 58 -12.70 -16.70 -14.07
N ARG A 59 -11.39 -16.63 -14.32
CA ARG A 59 -10.81 -16.97 -15.63
C ARG A 59 -10.74 -18.48 -15.82
N ASN A 60 -10.44 -19.23 -14.76
CA ASN A 60 -10.30 -20.68 -14.81
C ASN A 60 -11.65 -21.44 -14.73
N GLY A 61 -12.71 -20.80 -14.25
CA GLY A 61 -14.07 -21.39 -14.15
C GLY A 61 -14.92 -21.35 -15.44
N SER A 62 -14.48 -20.67 -16.49
CA SER A 62 -15.24 -20.54 -17.76
C SER A 62 -14.91 -21.60 -18.82
N ALA A 63 -14.14 -22.63 -18.45
CA ALA A 63 -13.86 -23.78 -19.30
C ALA A 63 -14.62 -25.01 -18.77
N SER A 64 -15.93 -25.09 -19.04
CA SER A 64 -16.74 -26.30 -18.93
C SER A 64 -17.91 -26.25 -19.89
#